data_AF-A0A227IZU5-F1
#
_entry.id   AF-A0A227IZU5-F1
#
_cell.length_a   1.000
_cell.length_b   1.000
_cell.length_c   1.000
_cell.angle_alpha   90.00
_cell.angle_beta   90.00
_cell.angle_gamma   90.00
#
_symmetry.space_group_name_H-M   'P 1'
#
loop_
_entity.id
_entity.type
_entity.pdbx_description
1 polymer ?
#
loop_
_entity_poly.entity_id
_entity_poly.type
_entity_poly.pdbx_seq_one_letter_code
_entity_poly.pdbx_strand_id
1 'polypeptide(L)'
;PHQTSIDEDNVEEERRLMYVGITRAQRELTFTMCKERRQFGELIKPTQSRFLDELPFDDVEWEVNKKPVSQEERMAKGQAHIANLRSMFK
;
A
#
# COMPACT_ATOMS: atom_id res chain seq x y z
N PRO A 1 9.80 -6.92 -6.67
CA PRO A 1 10.82 -6.75 -7.75
C PRO A 1 10.43 -7.61 -8.95
N HIS A 2 10.78 -7.19 -10.17
CA HIS A 2 10.59 -8.01 -11.37
C HIS A 2 11.29 -9.37 -11.24
N GLN A 3 10.68 -10.44 -11.79
CA GLN A 3 11.19 -11.82 -11.63
C GLN A 3 12.61 -11.95 -12.19
N THR A 4 12.86 -11.41 -13.38
CA THR A 4 14.20 -11.39 -14.00
C THR A 4 15.27 -10.78 -13.09
N SER A 5 14.96 -9.68 -12.39
CA SER A 5 15.92 -9.05 -11.49
C SER A 5 16.23 -9.91 -10.26
N ILE A 6 15.31 -10.79 -9.86
CA ILE A 6 15.55 -11.78 -8.81
C ILE A 6 16.45 -12.89 -9.35
N ASP A 7 16.15 -13.40 -10.53
CA ASP A 7 16.86 -14.52 -11.15
C ASP A 7 18.31 -14.15 -11.52
N GLU A 8 18.54 -12.89 -11.89
CA GLU A 8 19.86 -12.34 -12.26
C GLU A 8 20.63 -11.71 -11.07
N ASP A 9 20.10 -11.81 -9.85
CA ASP A 9 20.65 -11.18 -8.64
C ASP A 9 20.90 -9.66 -8.77
N ASN A 10 20.08 -8.99 -9.59
CA ASN A 10 20.14 -7.55 -9.85
C ASN A 10 18.97 -6.80 -9.17
N VAL A 11 18.73 -7.13 -7.90
CA VAL A 11 17.59 -6.57 -7.13
C VAL A 11 17.82 -5.10 -6.74
N GLU A 12 19.06 -4.62 -6.76
CA GLU A 12 19.39 -3.26 -6.35
C GLU A 12 18.82 -2.17 -7.27
N GLU A 13 18.64 -2.44 -8.57
CA GLU A 13 17.95 -1.49 -9.45
C GLU A 13 16.46 -1.38 -9.09
N GLU A 14 15.80 -2.50 -8.82
CA GLU A 14 14.40 -2.52 -8.37
C GLU A 14 14.24 -1.83 -7.01
N ARG A 15 15.25 -1.92 -6.13
CA ARG A 15 15.28 -1.19 -4.86
C ARG A 15 15.35 0.31 -5.09
N ARG A 16 16.18 0.77 -6.04
CA ARG A 16 16.24 2.18 -6.43
C ARG A 16 14.90 2.67 -6.98
N LEU A 17 14.21 1.86 -7.79
CA LEU A 17 12.87 2.18 -8.27
C LEU A 17 11.86 2.34 -7.14
N MET A 18 11.86 1.43 -6.15
CA MET A 18 11.02 1.56 -4.95
C MET A 18 11.34 2.83 -4.16
N TYR A 19 12.63 3.12 -3.93
CA TYR A 19 13.06 4.34 -3.23
C TYR A 19 12.56 5.62 -3.92
N VAL A 20 12.70 5.70 -5.25
CA VAL A 20 12.18 6.83 -6.02
C VAL A 20 10.66 6.93 -5.89
N GLY A 21 9.95 5.81 -5.96
CA GLY A 21 8.50 5.76 -5.76
C GLY A 21 8.07 6.30 -4.39
N ILE A 22 8.74 5.86 -3.32
CA ILE A 22 8.49 6.32 -1.95
C ILE A 22 8.70 7.84 -1.84
N THR A 23 9.83 8.33 -2.34
CA THR A 23 10.20 9.75 -2.25
C THR A 23 9.37 10.69 -3.13
N ARG A 24 8.45 10.16 -3.96
CA ARG A 24 7.47 11.00 -4.67
C ARG A 24 6.30 11.45 -3.79
N ALA A 25 5.94 10.69 -2.78
CA ALA A 25 4.87 11.06 -1.88
C ALA A 25 5.33 12.18 -0.93
N GLN A 26 4.54 13.27 -0.84
CA GLN A 26 4.85 14.41 0.05
C GLN A 26 4.13 14.36 1.39
N ARG A 27 2.99 13.65 1.46
CA ARG A 27 2.12 13.62 2.65
C ARG A 27 1.85 12.21 3.12
N GLU A 28 1.22 11.41 2.26
CA GLU A 28 0.82 10.04 2.56
C GLU A 28 1.22 9.14 1.39
N LEU A 29 1.60 7.90 1.71
CA LEU A 29 1.95 6.87 0.75
C LEU A 29 1.17 5.60 1.09
N THR A 30 0.39 5.11 0.14
CA THR A 30 -0.37 3.87 0.29
C THR A 30 0.20 2.82 -0.67
N PHE A 31 0.67 1.71 -0.11
CA PHE A 31 1.03 0.53 -0.90
C PHE A 31 -0.20 -0.33 -1.13
N THR A 32 -0.28 -0.94 -2.32
CA THR A 32 -1.35 -1.90 -2.65
C THR A 32 -0.75 -3.18 -3.21
N MET A 33 -1.40 -4.30 -2.93
CA MET A 33 -1.07 -5.60 -3.50
C MET A 33 -2.35 -6.37 -3.83
N CYS A 34 -2.24 -7.27 -4.80
CA CYS A 34 -3.33 -8.17 -5.19
C CYS A 34 -3.08 -9.57 -4.62
N LYS A 35 -4.15 -10.25 -4.18
CA LYS A 35 -4.08 -11.66 -3.76
C LYS A 35 -3.91 -12.60 -4.95
N GLU A 36 -4.54 -12.23 -6.07
CA GLU A 36 -4.55 -12.95 -7.33
C GLU A 36 -4.51 -11.94 -8.47
N ARG A 37 -3.78 -12.25 -9.55
CA ARG A 37 -3.79 -11.47 -10.79
C ARG A 37 -3.79 -12.37 -12.00
N ARG A 38 -4.32 -11.88 -13.12
CA ARG A 38 -4.23 -12.56 -14.41
C ARG A 38 -3.03 -12.04 -15.18
N GLN A 39 -2.11 -12.93 -15.57
CA GLN A 39 -0.91 -12.58 -16.33
C GLN A 39 -0.74 -13.61 -17.45
N PHE A 40 -0.61 -13.13 -18.69
CA PHE A 40 -0.50 -13.99 -19.89
C PHE A 40 -1.61 -15.05 -20.01
N GLY A 41 -2.83 -14.71 -19.57
CA GLY A 41 -3.98 -15.60 -19.61
C GLY A 41 -4.14 -16.50 -18.39
N GLU A 42 -3.10 -16.67 -17.58
CA GLU A 42 -3.08 -17.51 -16.38
C GLU A 42 -3.41 -16.74 -15.11
N LEU A 43 -4.04 -17.41 -14.14
CA LEU A 43 -4.30 -16.87 -12.81
C LEU A 43 -3.11 -17.20 -11.90
N ILE A 44 -2.47 -16.18 -11.34
CA ILE A 44 -1.31 -16.31 -10.46
C ILE A 44 -1.56 -15.65 -9.11
N LYS A 45 -0.96 -16.23 -8.06
CA LYS A 45 -0.97 -15.71 -6.69
C LYS A 45 0.40 -15.07 -6.41
N PRO A 46 0.56 -13.76 -6.58
CA PRO A 46 1.85 -13.12 -6.32
C PRO A 46 2.17 -13.14 -4.83
N THR A 47 3.44 -13.30 -4.51
CA THR A 47 3.95 -13.08 -3.15
C THR A 47 4.12 -11.58 -2.89
N GLN A 48 4.14 -11.21 -1.61
CA GLN A 48 4.45 -9.84 -1.19
C GLN A 48 5.84 -9.40 -1.69
N SER A 49 5.99 -8.11 -2.02
CA SER A 49 7.29 -7.55 -2.35
C SER A 49 8.19 -7.55 -1.12
N ARG A 50 9.39 -8.13 -1.22
CA ARG A 50 10.40 -8.14 -0.13
C ARG A 50 10.71 -6.76 0.45
N PHE A 51 10.63 -5.72 -0.37
CA PHE A 51 10.93 -4.34 0.04
C PHE A 51 9.93 -3.79 1.06
N LEU A 52 8.74 -4.39 1.21
CA LEU A 52 7.79 -4.00 2.26
C LEU A 52 8.26 -4.42 3.66
N ASP A 53 9.01 -5.52 3.76
CA ASP A 53 9.53 -6.04 5.04
C ASP A 53 10.78 -5.26 5.50
N GLU A 54 11.35 -4.46 4.62
CA GLU A 54 12.51 -3.60 4.89
C GLU A 54 12.11 -2.20 5.39
N LEU A 55 10.82 -1.86 5.31
CA LEU A 55 10.31 -0.57 5.78
C LEU A 55 10.30 -0.52 7.33
N PRO A 56 10.45 0.68 7.93
CA PRO A 56 10.34 0.82 9.38
C PRO A 56 8.96 0.38 9.87
N PHE A 57 8.91 -0.60 10.78
CA PHE A 57 7.65 -1.17 11.28
C PHE A 57 6.74 -0.14 11.95
N ASP A 58 7.32 0.85 12.62
CA ASP A 58 6.58 1.88 13.35
C ASP A 58 5.88 2.88 12.42
N ASP A 59 6.36 3.02 11.17
CA ASP A 59 5.82 3.94 10.17
C ASP A 59 4.82 3.27 9.21
N VAL A 60 4.66 1.94 9.30
CA VAL A 60 3.83 1.16 8.37
C VAL A 60 2.59 0.62 9.06
N GLU A 61 1.43 1.12 8.64
CA GLU A 61 0.14 0.58 9.05
C GLU A 61 -0.32 -0.56 8.14
N TRP A 62 -0.32 -1.79 8.65
CA TRP A 62 -0.84 -2.96 7.93
C TRP A 62 -2.36 -3.08 8.07
N GLU A 63 -3.06 -3.15 6.94
CA GLU A 63 -4.53 -3.29 6.91
C GLU A 63 -5.00 -4.54 7.68
N VAL A 64 -4.22 -5.63 7.64
CA VAL A 64 -4.53 -6.87 8.35
C VAL A 64 -4.53 -6.73 9.88
N ASN A 65 -3.85 -5.71 10.41
CA ASN A 65 -3.76 -5.46 11.86
C ASN A 65 -4.85 -4.50 12.35
N LYS A 66 -5.62 -3.88 11.44
CA LYS A 66 -6.69 -2.96 11.84
C LYS A 66 -7.82 -3.73 12.52
N LYS A 67 -8.18 -3.29 13.71
CA LYS A 67 -9.34 -3.84 14.44
C LYS A 67 -10.60 -3.62 13.59
N PRO A 68 -11.52 -4.59 13.53
CA PRO A 68 -12.80 -4.39 12.88
C PRO A 68 -13.52 -3.23 13.60
N VAL A 69 -13.74 -2.15 12.85
CA VAL A 69 -14.40 -0.93 13.36
C VAL A 69 -15.90 -1.19 13.45
N SER A 70 -16.53 -0.77 14.56
CA SER A 70 -17.97 -0.95 14.73
C SER A 70 -18.77 -0.11 13.71
N GLN A 71 -20.03 -0.49 13.47
CA GLN A 71 -20.89 0.25 12.54
C GLN A 71 -21.09 1.70 12.99
N GLU A 72 -21.27 1.91 14.30
CA GLU A 72 -21.44 3.24 14.90
C GLU A 72 -20.20 4.12 14.72
N GLU A 73 -19.01 3.56 14.96
CA GLU A 73 -17.73 4.26 14.76
C GLU A 73 -17.50 4.63 13.29
N ARG A 74 -17.89 3.75 12.34
CA ARG A 74 -17.83 4.04 10.90
C ARG A 74 -18.78 5.17 10.51
N MET A 75 -20.01 5.15 11.02
CA MET A 75 -21.02 6.20 10.74
C MET A 75 -20.57 7.55 11.30
N ALA A 76 -20.05 7.58 12.53
CA ALA A 76 -19.52 8.79 13.15
C ALA A 76 -18.34 9.38 12.37
N LYS A 77 -17.36 8.55 11.97
CA LYS A 77 -16.23 9.00 11.12
C LYS A 77 -16.70 9.54 9.77
N GLY A 78 -17.67 8.88 9.13
CA GLY A 78 -18.24 9.35 7.87
C GLY A 78 -18.94 10.71 7.99
N GLN A 79 -19.73 10.90 9.04
CA GLN A 79 -20.38 12.19 9.33
C GLN A 79 -19.37 13.31 9.58
N ALA A 80 -18.32 13.03 10.37
CA ALA A 80 -17.24 13.99 10.63
C ALA A 80 -16.47 14.37 9.36
N HIS A 81 -16.19 13.40 8.48
CA HIS A 81 -15.53 13.65 7.20
C HIS A 81 -16.38 14.54 6.27
N ILE A 82 -17.68 14.26 6.15
CA ILE A 82 -18.62 15.09 5.37
C ILE A 82 -18.70 16.51 5.93
N ALA A 83 -18.70 16.66 7.26
CA ALA A 83 -18.72 17.97 7.90
C ALA A 83 -17.45 18.80 7.60
N ASN A 84 -16.27 18.18 7.63
CA ASN A 84 -15.00 18.81 7.25
C ASN A 84 -14.96 19.21 5.77
N LEU A 85 -15.51 18.39 4.87
CA LEU A 85 -15.62 18.78 3.46
C LEU A 85 -16.54 19.99 3.30
N ARG A 86 -17.69 20.01 4.00
CA ARG A 86 -18.62 21.15 3.96
C ARG A 86 -18.02 22.45 4.51
N SER A 87 -17.15 22.39 5.52
CA SER A 87 -16.49 23.58 6.06
C SER A 87 -15.37 24.11 5.17
N MET A 88 -14.77 23.27 4.32
CA MET A 88 -13.71 23.65 3.39
C MET A 88 -14.22 24.44 2.16
N PHE A 89 -15.51 24.31 1.83
CA PHE A 89 -16.16 25.00 0.70
C PHE A 89 -17.15 26.10 1.13
N LYS A 90 -17.07 26.53 2.39
CA LYS A 90 -17.80 27.69 2.93
C LYS A 90 -16.84 28.86 3.11
#